data_AF-A0A5K1U4C2-F1
#
_entry.id   AF-A0A5K1U4C2-F1
#
_cell.length_a   1.000
_cell.length_b   1.000
_cell.length_c   1.000
_cell.angle_alpha   90.00
_cell.angle_beta   90.00
_cell.angle_gamma   90.00
#
_symmetry.space_group_name_H-M   'P 1'
#
loop_
_entity.id
_entity.type
_entity.pdbx_description
1 polymer ?
#
loop_
_entity_poly.entity_id
_entity_poly.type
_entity_poly.pdbx_seq_one_letter_code
_entity_poly.pdbx_strand_id
1 'polypeptide(L)' 'MPSRLRKTQKLWSHMSHGHSCIGKLQKHPGGHDNAGGMHHHRISFNKYHPGYF' A
#
# COMPACT_ATOMS: atom_id res chain seq x y z
N MET A 1 28.07 7.51 -5.77
CA MET A 1 27.51 8.01 -4.49
C MET A 1 26.05 8.41 -4.73
N PRO A 2 25.09 7.98 -3.88
CA PRO A 2 23.69 8.38 -4.06
C PRO A 2 23.56 9.90 -3.97
N SER A 3 22.92 10.52 -4.96
CA SER A 3 22.79 11.98 -5.07
C SER A 3 21.60 12.55 -4.30
N ARG A 4 20.60 11.72 -3.96
CA ARG A 4 19.42 12.12 -3.19
C ARG A 4 19.25 11.21 -1.98
N LEU A 5 18.87 11.81 -0.85
CA LEU A 5 18.55 11.08 0.38
C LEU A 5 17.33 10.18 0.17
N ARG A 6 17.38 8.98 0.76
CA ARG A 6 16.25 8.04 0.75
C ARG A 6 15.11 8.59 1.60
N LYS A 7 13.87 8.21 1.28
CA LYS A 7 12.68 8.60 2.05
C LYS A 7 12.82 8.23 3.54
N THR A 8 13.44 7.09 3.86
CA THR A 8 13.70 6.63 5.23
C THR A 8 14.55 7.61 6.04
N GLN A 9 15.59 8.20 5.43
CA GLN A 9 16.44 9.19 6.12
C GLN A 9 15.67 10.45 6.49
N LYS A 10 14.74 10.88 5.61
CA LYS A 10 13.87 12.04 5.88
C LYS A 10 12.84 11.75 6.97
N LEU A 11 12.41 10.49 7.14
CA LEU A 11 11.35 10.12 8.06
C LEU A 11 11.84 9.59 9.41
N TRP A 12 13.15 9.61 9.69
CA TRP A 12 13.75 8.99 10.88
C TRP A 12 13.14 9.48 12.19
N SER A 13 12.92 10.79 12.34
CA SER A 13 12.35 11.39 13.56
C SER A 13 10.83 11.32 13.63
N HIS A 14 10.16 10.78 12.61
CA HIS A 14 8.71 10.68 12.59
C HIS A 14 8.24 9.41 13.30
N MET A 15 7.33 9.57 14.27
CA MET A 15 6.83 8.48 15.12
C MET A 15 6.24 7.28 14.35
N SER A 16 5.68 7.51 13.16
CA SER A 16 4.94 6.50 12.40
C SER A 16 5.52 6.24 10.99
N HIS A 17 6.70 6.79 10.67
CA HIS A 17 7.31 6.65 9.35
C HIS A 17 6.40 7.08 8.17
N GLY A 18 5.55 8.09 8.40
CA GLY A 18 4.62 8.61 7.40
C GLY A 18 3.30 7.85 7.28
N HIS A 19 3.01 6.92 8.19
CA HIS A 19 1.67 6.33 8.36
C HIS A 19 0.84 7.12 9.38
N SER A 20 -0.47 6.92 9.39
CA SER A 20 -1.35 7.51 10.41
C SER A 20 -1.16 6.81 11.77
N CYS A 21 -1.44 7.51 12.86
CA CYS A 21 -1.41 6.90 14.21
C CYS A 21 -2.51 5.85 14.41
N ILE A 22 -3.68 6.06 13.78
CA ILE A 22 -4.87 5.21 13.94
C ILE A 22 -4.77 3.97 13.04
N GLY A 23 -4.56 4.17 11.74
CA GLY A 23 -4.30 3.10 10.78
C GLY A 23 -2.83 2.72 10.80
N LYS A 24 -2.47 1.79 11.69
CA LYS A 24 -1.10 1.23 11.78
C LYS A 24 -0.78 0.37 10.56
N LEU A 25 0.50 0.34 10.19
CA LEU A 25 0.98 -0.55 9.13
C LEU A 25 0.81 -2.02 9.55
N GLN A 26 0.09 -2.79 8.74
CA GLN A 26 -0.07 -4.23 8.89
C GLN A 26 0.53 -4.96 7.69
N LYS A 27 0.91 -6.23 7.86
CA LYS A 27 1.56 -7.02 6.82
C LYS A 27 0.64 -7.26 5.61
N HIS A 28 -0.60 -7.71 5.85
CA HIS A 28 -1.57 -8.05 4.79
C HIS A 28 -3.01 -7.71 5.20
N PRO A 29 -3.45 -6.44 5.12
CA PRO A 29 -4.77 -6.03 5.60
C PRO A 29 -5.95 -6.50 4.72
N GLY A 30 -5.71 -6.93 3.49
CA GLY A 30 -6.75 -7.30 2.51
C GLY A 30 -6.50 -8.63 1.80
N GLY A 31 -5.70 -9.52 2.40
CA GLY A 31 -5.26 -10.78 1.80
C GLY A 31 -3.92 -10.67 1.04
N HIS A 32 -3.59 -11.73 0.31
CA HIS A 32 -2.41 -11.83 -0.53
C HIS A 32 -2.80 -11.77 -2.00
N ASP A 33 -1.86 -11.31 -2.84
CA ASP A 33 -2.00 -11.28 -4.29
C ASP A 33 -3.33 -10.66 -4.75
N ASN A 34 -4.00 -11.29 -5.71
CA ASN A 34 -5.27 -10.81 -6.29
C ASN A 34 -6.51 -11.35 -5.54
N ALA A 35 -6.36 -11.77 -4.28
CA ALA A 35 -7.47 -12.26 -3.47
C ALA A 35 -8.59 -11.22 -3.42
N GLY A 36 -9.85 -11.67 -3.48
CA GLY A 36 -11.01 -10.77 -3.42
C GLY A 36 -11.28 -9.95 -4.68
N GLY A 37 -10.60 -10.23 -5.80
CA GLY A 37 -10.73 -9.49 -7.06
C GLY A 37 -12.16 -9.38 -7.63
N MET A 38 -13.02 -10.39 -7.42
CA MET A 38 -14.45 -10.32 -7.75
C MET A 38 -15.37 -9.94 -6.59
N HIS A 39 -14.81 -9.82 -5.37
CA HIS A 39 -15.56 -9.49 -4.16
C HIS A 39 -15.23 -8.07 -3.71
N HIS A 40 -14.45 -7.89 -2.64
CA HIS A 40 -14.17 -6.58 -2.05
C HIS A 40 -13.15 -5.74 -2.83
N HIS A 41 -12.40 -6.31 -3.78
CA HIS A 41 -11.49 -5.57 -4.68
C HIS A 41 -12.04 -5.33 -6.09
N ARG A 42 -13.29 -5.72 -6.35
CA ARG A 42 -13.97 -5.61 -7.67
C ARG A 42 -13.88 -4.23 -8.30
N ILE A 43 -14.00 -3.17 -7.49
CA ILE A 43 -13.97 -1.79 -7.97
C ILE A 43 -12.62 -1.46 -8.62
N SER A 44 -11.51 -1.93 -8.03
CA SER A 44 -10.16 -1.69 -8.56
C SER A 44 -9.97 -2.39 -9.90
N PHE A 45 -10.36 -3.67 -9.97
CA PHE A 45 -10.21 -4.47 -11.19
C PHE A 45 -11.09 -3.98 -12.32
N ASN A 46 -12.36 -3.67 -12.06
CA ASN A 46 -13.23 -3.11 -13.09
C ASN A 46 -12.71 -1.78 -13.64
N LYS A 47 -12.01 -0.99 -12.83
CA LYS A 47 -11.49 0.32 -13.22
C LYS A 47 -10.18 0.23 -14.02
N TYR A 48 -9.23 -0.57 -13.58
CA TYR A 48 -7.87 -0.58 -14.13
C TYR A 48 -7.55 -1.83 -14.96
N HIS A 49 -8.35 -2.89 -14.83
CA HIS A 49 -8.12 -4.20 -15.45
C HIS A 49 -9.43 -4.78 -16.04
N PRO A 50 -10.08 -4.07 -16.99
CA PRO A 50 -11.31 -4.58 -17.59
C PRO A 50 -11.07 -5.91 -18.31
N GLY A 51 -11.91 -6.92 -18.04
CA GLY A 51 -11.82 -8.25 -18.63
C GLY A 51 -10.73 -9.16 -18.07
N TYR A 52 -10.09 -8.79 -16.95
CA TYR A 52 -9.09 -9.65 -16.29
C TYR A 52 -9.69 -10.86 -15.56
N PHE A 53 -10.96 -10.75 -15.15
CA PHE A 53 -11.72 -11.79 -14.49
C PHE A 53 -12.91 -12.23 -15.34
#